data_AF-A0A966K5T3-F1
#
_entry.id   AF-A0A966K5T3-F1
#
_cell.length_a   1.000
_cell.length_b   1.000
_cell.length_c   1.000
_cell.angle_alpha   90.00
_cell.angle_beta   90.00
_cell.angle_gamma   90.00
#
_symmetry.space_group_name_H-M   'P 1'
#
loop_
_entity.id
_entity.type
_entity.pdbx_description
1 polymer ?
#
loop_
_entity_poly.entity_id
_entity_poly.type
_entity_poly.pdbx_seq_one_letter_code
_entity_poly.pdbx_strand_id
1 'polypeptide(L)'
;MNETLIALREAEVNESIMIDASHGNSQKQFKQQLPVIENISSQISSGNKNIKGVMIESHLVEGNQKISDSLVYGQSITDACIGWDDTVSCLQSLSDAVTKRRSS
;
A
#
# COMPACT_ATOMS: atom_id res chain seq x y z
N MET A 1 0.71 11.16 -10.15
CA MET A 1 1.28 10.06 -10.96
C MET A 1 1.74 10.50 -12.34
N ASN A 2 1.02 11.37 -13.06
CA ASN A 2 1.48 11.84 -14.39
C ASN A 2 2.86 12.52 -14.34
N GLU A 3 3.10 13.37 -13.34
CA GLU A 3 4.40 14.02 -13.11
C GLU A 3 5.53 13.01 -12.90
N THR A 4 5.28 11.97 -12.10
CA THR A 4 6.26 10.87 -11.90
C THR A 4 6.60 10.18 -13.22
N LEU A 5 5.61 9.94 -14.08
CA LEU A 5 5.85 9.31 -15.39
C LEU A 5 6.63 10.23 -16.33
N ILE A 6 6.34 11.54 -16.32
CA ILE A 6 7.11 12.53 -17.08
C ILE A 6 8.58 12.51 -16.64
N ALA A 7 8.83 12.61 -15.34
CA ALA A 7 10.20 12.60 -14.80
C ALA A 7 10.96 11.30 -15.14
N LEU A 8 10.31 10.14 -15.06
CA LEU A 8 10.93 8.86 -15.42
C LEU A 8 11.28 8.79 -16.92
N ARG A 9 10.42 9.32 -17.80
CA ARG A 9 10.66 9.39 -19.24
C ARG A 9 11.80 10.34 -19.57
N GLU A 10 11.81 11.52 -18.98
CA GLU A 10 12.86 12.53 -19.17
C GLU A 10 14.22 12.02 -18.70
N ALA A 11 14.25 11.17 -17.67
CA ALA A 11 15.45 10.50 -17.19
C ALA A 11 15.81 9.22 -17.96
N GLU A 12 15.05 8.83 -18.99
CA GLU A 12 15.25 7.61 -19.80
C GLU A 12 15.33 6.31 -18.98
N VAL A 13 14.55 6.21 -17.90
CA VAL A 13 14.45 5.01 -17.06
C VAL A 13 13.10 4.31 -17.19
N ASN A 14 13.02 3.07 -16.69
CA ASN A 14 11.78 2.30 -16.69
C ASN A 14 10.65 3.04 -15.97
N GLU A 15 9.49 3.17 -16.61
CA GLU A 15 8.26 3.76 -16.05
C GLU A 15 7.54 2.84 -15.04
N SER A 16 8.30 2.26 -14.11
CA SER A 16 7.84 1.32 -13.10
C SER A 16 7.76 2.00 -11.75
N ILE A 17 6.55 2.09 -11.20
CA ILE A 17 6.26 2.80 -9.95
C ILE A 17 5.85 1.80 -8.88
N MET A 18 6.46 1.90 -7.70
CA MET A 18 5.93 1.33 -6.45
C MET A 18 5.29 2.46 -5.64
N ILE A 19 4.12 2.21 -5.06
CA ILE A 19 3.42 3.19 -4.22
C ILE A 19 3.39 2.69 -2.78
N ASP A 20 3.97 3.47 -1.87
CA ASP A 20 3.84 3.26 -0.43
C ASP A 20 2.46 3.71 0.05
N ALA A 21 1.66 2.82 0.65
CA ALA A 21 0.35 3.18 1.18
C ALA A 21 0.43 3.85 2.56
N SER A 22 1.55 3.71 3.27
CA SER A 22 1.76 4.22 4.64
C SER A 22 2.41 5.62 4.62
N HIS A 23 3.16 5.95 5.67
CA HIS A 23 3.95 7.16 5.85
C HIS A 23 3.23 8.45 5.40
N GLY A 24 3.77 9.16 4.41
CA GLY A 24 3.21 10.40 3.89
C GLY A 24 1.87 10.21 3.21
N ASN A 25 1.66 9.07 2.54
CA ASN A 25 0.42 8.78 1.80
C ASN A 25 -0.74 8.42 2.74
N SER A 26 -0.44 7.88 3.93
CA SER A 26 -1.43 7.67 5.00
C SER A 26 -1.57 8.86 5.95
N GLN A 27 -0.80 9.94 5.75
CA GLN A 27 -0.69 11.06 6.71
C GLN A 27 -0.32 10.57 8.13
N LYS A 28 0.47 9.50 8.21
CA LYS A 28 0.83 8.78 9.45
C LYS A 28 -0.37 8.23 10.24
N GLN A 29 -1.52 8.04 9.59
CA GLN A 29 -2.70 7.41 10.17
C GLN A 29 -2.87 6.03 9.55
N PHE A 30 -2.51 4.97 10.27
CA PHE A 30 -2.40 3.61 9.70
C PHE A 30 -3.68 3.11 8.98
N LYS A 31 -4.87 3.49 9.44
CA LYS A 31 -6.14 3.16 8.75
C LYS A 31 -6.34 3.87 7.41
N GLN A 32 -5.64 4.98 7.16
CA GLN A 32 -5.65 5.65 5.85
C GLN A 32 -4.90 4.86 4.77
N GLN A 33 -4.19 3.79 5.12
CA GLN A 33 -3.66 2.86 4.11
C GLN A 33 -4.78 2.23 3.27
N LEU A 34 -5.96 1.98 3.85
CA LEU A 34 -7.10 1.35 3.15
C LEU A 34 -7.59 2.18 1.95
N PRO A 35 -7.97 3.47 2.09
CA PRO A 35 -8.39 4.28 0.96
C PRO A 35 -7.27 4.51 -0.06
N VAL A 36 -5.99 4.52 0.37
CA VAL A 36 -4.86 4.56 -0.57
C VAL A 36 -4.80 3.28 -1.40
N ILE A 37 -4.98 2.10 -0.78
CA ILE A 37 -5.04 0.81 -1.47
C ILE A 37 -6.25 0.72 -2.40
N GLU A 38 -7.42 1.20 -2.00
CA GLU A 38 -8.60 1.27 -2.87
C GLU A 38 -8.33 2.13 -4.11
N ASN A 39 -7.68 3.29 -3.92
CA ASN A 39 -7.31 4.17 -5.03
C ASN A 39 -6.30 3.52 -5.98
N ILE A 40 -5.27 2.86 -5.44
CA ILE A 40 -4.29 2.12 -6.24
C ILE A 40 -4.97 0.97 -7.01
N SER A 41 -5.84 0.22 -6.34
CA SER A 41 -6.59 -0.90 -6.92
C SER A 41 -7.48 -0.42 -8.07
N SER A 42 -8.16 0.72 -7.91
CA SER A 42 -8.96 1.35 -8.97
C SER A 42 -8.10 1.68 -10.20
N GLN A 43 -6.94 2.30 -10.01
CA GLN A 43 -6.01 2.64 -11.10
C GLN A 43 -5.48 1.40 -11.82
N ILE A 44 -5.08 0.37 -11.08
CA ILE A 44 -4.65 -0.92 -11.65
C ILE A 44 -5.79 -1.52 -12.49
N SER A 45 -6.98 -1.64 -11.90
CA SER A 45 -8.14 -2.25 -12.56
C SER A 45 -8.62 -1.49 -13.80
N SER A 46 -8.30 -0.19 -13.89
CA SER A 46 -8.59 0.68 -15.03
C SER A 46 -7.54 0.60 -16.15
N GLY A 47 -6.60 -0.34 -16.08
CA GLY A 47 -5.62 -0.56 -17.14
C GLY A 47 -4.24 0.02 -16.86
N ASN A 48 -3.99 0.63 -15.69
CA ASN A 48 -2.67 1.20 -15.42
C ASN A 48 -1.60 0.08 -15.34
N LYS A 49 -0.63 0.13 -16.26
CA LYS A 49 0.48 -0.84 -16.35
C LYS A 49 1.77 -0.33 -15.70
N ASN A 50 1.85 0.94 -15.31
CA ASN A 50 3.03 1.56 -14.71
C ASN A 50 3.16 1.25 -13.21
N ILE A 51 2.05 1.02 -12.50
CA ILE A 51 2.09 0.56 -11.11
C ILE A 51 2.55 -0.90 -11.08
N LYS A 52 3.73 -1.14 -10.51
CA LYS A 52 4.38 -2.46 -10.42
C LYS A 52 4.37 -3.07 -9.03
N GLY A 53 4.15 -2.26 -7.99
CA GLY A 53 4.11 -2.75 -6.63
C GLY A 53 3.43 -1.77 -5.68
N VAL A 54 3.11 -2.28 -4.50
CA VAL A 54 2.63 -1.50 -3.37
C VAL A 54 3.41 -1.89 -2.12
N MET A 55 3.59 -0.95 -1.20
CA MET A 55 4.10 -1.23 0.15
C MET A 55 2.98 -0.94 1.15
N ILE A 56 2.81 -1.84 2.12
CA ILE A 56 1.80 -1.77 3.18
C ILE A 56 2.49 -2.08 4.50
N GLU A 57 2.27 -1.27 5.52
CA GLU A 57 2.70 -1.56 6.89
C GLU A 57 1.58 -2.31 7.62
N SER A 58 1.78 -3.61 7.80
CA SER A 58 0.80 -4.53 8.36
C SER A 58 1.41 -5.40 9.46
N HIS A 59 0.61 -5.74 10.47
CA HIS A 59 1.02 -6.66 11.52
C HIS A 59 -0.19 -7.47 12.01
N LEU A 60 0.04 -8.52 12.82
CA LEU A 60 -1.03 -9.35 13.39
C LEU A 60 -2.06 -8.53 14.18
N VAL A 61 -1.59 -7.59 15.00
CA VAL A 61 -2.37 -6.65 15.79
C VAL A 61 -2.11 -5.25 15.27
N GLU A 62 -3.19 -4.50 15.07
CA GLU A 62 -3.13 -3.14 14.53
C GLU A 62 -2.50 -2.13 15.50
N GLY A 63 -2.16 -0.95 14.97
CA GLY A 63 -1.57 0.14 15.73
C GLY A 63 -0.08 -0.08 16.01
N ASN A 64 0.41 0.59 17.05
CA ASN A 64 1.74 0.39 17.60
C ASN A 64 1.71 0.41 19.13
N GLN A 65 2.83 0.03 19.72
CA GLN A 65 3.08 0.04 21.15
C GLN A 65 4.45 0.63 21.45
N LYS A 66 4.64 1.14 22.66
CA LYS A 66 5.96 1.56 23.15
C LYS A 66 6.71 0.35 23.72
N ILE A 67 8.03 0.36 23.60
CA ILE A 67 8.89 -0.67 24.23
C ILE A 67 8.62 -0.70 25.74
N SER A 68 8.34 -1.89 26.27
CA SER A 68 8.10 -2.15 27.69
C SER A 68 8.43 -3.61 28.02
N ASP A 69 8.41 -3.97 29.31
CA ASP A 69 8.68 -5.35 29.77
C ASP A 69 7.55 -6.34 29.39
N SER A 70 6.39 -5.83 28.97
CA SER A 70 5.23 -6.64 28.56
C SER A 70 4.67 -6.13 27.23
N LEU A 71 5.14 -6.72 26.13
CA LEU A 71 4.70 -6.37 24.79
C LEU A 71 3.52 -7.23 24.34
N VAL A 72 2.57 -6.62 23.64
CA VAL A 72 1.55 -7.34 22.90
C VAL A 72 2.24 -8.06 21.75
N TYR A 73 2.16 -9.40 21.75
CA TYR A 73 2.69 -10.19 20.66
C TYR A 73 2.02 -9.79 19.34
N GLY A 74 2.82 -9.52 18.32
CA GLY A 74 2.29 -9.21 17.02
C GLY A 74 1.81 -7.77 16.85
N GLN A 75 2.21 -6.82 17.69
CA GLN A 75 1.95 -5.38 17.50
C GLN A 75 3.27 -4.62 17.30
N SER A 76 3.29 -3.69 16.34
CA SER A 76 4.50 -2.93 15.97
C SER A 76 5.05 -2.09 17.14
N ILE A 77 6.38 -1.99 17.27
CA ILE A 77 7.05 -1.07 18.21
C ILE A 77 7.52 0.24 17.55
N THR A 78 7.31 0.38 16.25
CA THR A 78 7.71 1.55 15.44
C THR A 78 6.46 2.27 14.93
N ASP A 79 6.28 2.37 13.62
CA ASP A 79 5.11 2.96 13.00
C ASP A 79 3.89 2.04 13.17
N ALA A 80 2.71 2.66 13.23
CA ALA A 80 1.47 1.94 13.41
C ALA A 80 1.08 1.18 12.15
N CYS A 81 0.72 -0.10 12.32
CA CYS A 81 0.36 -0.99 11.21
C CYS A 81 -1.16 -1.21 11.15
N ILE A 82 -1.67 -1.56 9.96
CA ILE A 82 -3.00 -2.18 9.87
C ILE A 82 -2.96 -3.59 10.47
N GLY A 83 -4.12 -4.07 10.94
CA GLY A 83 -4.27 -5.41 11.48
C GLY A 83 -4.44 -6.49 10.41
N TRP A 84 -4.56 -7.74 10.85
CA TRP A 84 -4.67 -8.88 9.96
C TRP A 84 -5.90 -8.84 9.03
N ASP A 85 -7.07 -8.48 9.54
CA ASP A 85 -8.31 -8.45 8.74
C ASP A 85 -8.24 -7.39 7.62
N ASP A 86 -7.69 -6.22 7.92
CA ASP A 86 -7.43 -5.18 6.93
C ASP A 86 -6.37 -5.63 5.91
N THR A 87 -5.36 -6.38 6.35
CA THR A 87 -4.32 -6.92 5.48
C THR A 87 -4.92 -7.84 4.44
N VAL A 88 -5.77 -8.79 4.87
CA VAL A 88 -6.49 -9.70 3.97
C VAL A 88 -7.37 -8.91 3.00
N SER A 89 -8.09 -7.91 3.49
CA SER A 89 -8.98 -7.07 2.67
C SER A 89 -8.21 -6.28 1.60
N CYS A 90 -7.07 -5.68 1.96
CA CYS A 90 -6.19 -4.98 1.04
C CYS A 90 -5.62 -5.93 -0.04
N LEU A 91 -5.11 -7.10 0.36
CA LEU A 91 -4.55 -8.08 -0.57
C LEU A 91 -5.62 -8.62 -1.54
N GLN A 92 -6.83 -8.85 -1.06
CA GLN A 92 -7.94 -9.28 -1.91
C GLN A 92 -8.31 -8.20 -2.94
N SER A 93 -8.43 -6.94 -2.51
CA SER A 93 -8.74 -5.81 -3.40
C SER A 93 -7.69 -5.64 -4.51
N LEU A 94 -6.41 -5.77 -4.16
CA LEU A 94 -5.30 -5.71 -5.11
C LEU A 94 -5.32 -6.90 -6.09
N SER A 95 -5.58 -8.10 -5.58
CA SER A 95 -5.71 -9.33 -6.39
C SER A 95 -6.82 -9.20 -7.43
N ASP A 96 -7.99 -8.71 -7.01
CA ASP A 96 -9.15 -8.50 -7.88
C ASP A 96 -8.84 -7.45 -8.96
N ALA A 97 -8.19 -6.35 -8.57
CA ALA A 97 -7.77 -5.31 -9.51
C ALA A 97 -6.78 -5.83 -10.57
N VAL A 98 -5.78 -6.62 -10.15
CA VAL A 98 -4.81 -7.23 -11.08
C VAL A 98 -5.50 -8.22 -12.02
N THR A 99 -6.42 -9.04 -11.50
CA THR A 99 -7.19 -10.02 -12.28
C THR A 99 -8.05 -9.32 -13.33
N LYS A 100 -8.77 -8.27 -12.94
CA LYS A 100 -9.57 -7.46 -13.85
C LYS A 100 -8.72 -6.86 -14.97
N ARG A 101 -7.58 -6.23 -14.64
CA ARG A 101 -6.65 -5.65 -15.63
C ARG A 101 -6.10 -6.68 -16.62
N ARG A 102 -5.89 -7.93 -16.18
CA ARG A 102 -5.37 -9.01 -17.04
C ARG A 102 -6.44 -9.58 -17.98
N SER A 103 -7.71 -9.45 -17.61
CA SER A 103 -8.86 -10.00 -18.35
C SER A 103 -9.47 -9.01 -19.33
N SER A 104 -9.02 -7.75 -19.29
CA SER A 104 -9.36 -6.66 -20.21
C SER A 104 -8.25 -6.43 -21.24
#